data_AF-A0A2V6U5M9-F1
#
_entry.id   AF-A0A2V6U5M9-F1
#
_cell.length_a   1.000
_cell.length_b   1.000
_cell.length_c   1.000
_cell.angle_alpha   90.00
_cell.angle_beta   90.00
_cell.angle_gamma   90.00
#
_symmetry.space_group_name_H-M   'P 1'
#
loop_
_entity.id
_entity.type
_entity.pdbx_description
1 polymer ?
#
loop_
_entity_poly.entity_id
_entity_poly.type
_entity_poly.pdbx_seq_one_letter_code
_entity_poly.pdbx_strand_id
1 'polypeptide(L)'
;MRQMTGLDELREQGGMTWIEQEHGWVAAPGEIVKALSKDGFEECKREMTTKPVGGAWQGVETRTGSVASAIWVNRPARDQAIVFIAIDGEALKGA
;
A
#
# COMPACT_ATOMS: atom_id res chain seq x y z
N MET A 1 -2.39 -0.89 16.75
CA MET A 1 -2.53 -0.91 15.28
C MET A 1 -4.00 -1.12 14.97
N ARG A 2 -4.57 -0.31 14.07
CA ARG A 2 -5.94 -0.47 13.58
C ARG A 2 -6.02 -1.78 12.78
N GLN A 3 -7.08 -2.57 12.96
CA GLN A 3 -7.34 -3.73 12.10
C GLN A 3 -7.70 -3.25 10.69
N MET A 4 -7.07 -3.85 9.68
CA MET A 4 -7.22 -3.48 8.28
C MET A 4 -7.67 -4.72 7.51
N THR A 5 -8.97 -4.98 7.50
CA THR A 5 -9.57 -6.17 6.87
C THR A 5 -9.06 -6.42 5.45
N GLY A 6 -8.96 -5.40 4.61
CA GLY A 6 -8.49 -5.51 3.23
C GLY A 6 -7.02 -5.88 3.13
N LEU A 7 -6.12 -5.17 3.82
CA LEU A 7 -4.69 -5.50 3.80
C LEU A 7 -4.37 -6.81 4.55
N ASP A 8 -5.09 -7.11 5.64
CA ASP A 8 -4.93 -8.35 6.39
C ASP A 8 -5.28 -9.55 5.51
N GLU A 9 -6.42 -9.51 4.80
CA GLU A 9 -6.80 -10.54 3.83
C GLU A 9 -5.78 -10.67 2.69
N LEU A 10 -5.31 -9.54 2.13
CA LEU A 10 -4.33 -9.56 1.05
C LEU A 10 -3.02 -10.23 1.49
N ARG A 11 -2.60 -10.01 2.74
CA ARG A 11 -1.44 -10.68 3.33
C ARG A 11 -1.70 -12.17 3.52
N GLU A 12 -2.83 -12.53 4.12
CA GLU A 12 -3.19 -13.93 4.40
C GLU A 12 -3.31 -14.78 3.12
N GLN A 13 -3.71 -14.17 2.01
CA GLN A 13 -3.78 -14.80 0.69
C GLN A 13 -2.43 -14.82 -0.06
N GLY A 14 -1.36 -14.26 0.52
CA GLY A 14 -0.03 -14.21 -0.08
C GLY A 14 0.13 -13.13 -1.17
N GLY A 15 -0.81 -12.20 -1.29
CA GLY A 15 -0.76 -11.09 -2.25
C GLY A 15 0.17 -9.93 -1.84
N MET A 16 0.56 -9.87 -0.57
CA MET A 16 1.61 -8.97 -0.08
C MET A 16 2.54 -9.67 0.92
N THR A 17 3.84 -9.40 0.83
CA THR A 17 4.86 -9.99 1.72
C THR A 17 5.81 -8.92 2.23
N TRP A 18 6.04 -8.86 3.55
CA TRP A 18 7.01 -7.95 4.13
C TRP A 18 8.44 -8.44 3.84
N ILE A 19 9.31 -7.53 3.38
CA ILE A 19 10.73 -7.80 3.17
C ILE A 19 11.52 -6.88 4.08
N GLU A 20 12.15 -7.46 5.10
CA GLU A 20 12.89 -6.71 6.11
C GLU A 20 14.02 -5.86 5.50
N GLN A 21 14.77 -6.43 4.54
CA GLN A 21 15.89 -5.74 3.89
C GLN A 21 15.47 -4.47 3.13
N GLU A 22 14.25 -4.45 2.59
CA GLU A 22 13.71 -3.33 1.83
C GLU A 22 12.84 -2.41 2.69
N HIS A 23 12.61 -2.78 3.96
CA HIS A 23 11.64 -2.16 4.87
C HIS A 23 10.29 -1.86 4.18
N GLY A 24 9.82 -2.79 3.36
CA GLY A 24 8.68 -2.58 2.49
C GLY A 24 7.96 -3.85 2.10
N TRP A 25 6.76 -3.66 1.55
CA TRP A 25 5.90 -4.74 1.10
C TRP A 25 6.14 -5.06 -0.37
N VAL A 26 6.32 -6.33 -0.67
CA VAL A 26 6.30 -6.87 -2.02
C VAL A 26 4.87 -7.18 -2.39
N ALA A 27 4.30 -6.37 -3.29
CA ALA A 27 2.92 -6.53 -3.74
C ALA A 27 2.68 -5.86 -5.11
N ALA A 28 1.56 -6.18 -5.75
CA ALA A 28 1.08 -5.42 -6.90
C ALA A 28 0.42 -4.12 -6.40
N PRO A 29 0.83 -2.92 -6.88
CA PRO A 29 0.26 -1.65 -6.40
C PRO A 29 -1.26 -1.55 -6.54
N GLY A 30 -1.82 -2.12 -7.61
CA GLY A 30 -3.26 -2.15 -7.83
C GLY A 30 -4.03 -2.94 -6.76
N GLU A 31 -3.49 -4.06 -6.29
CA GLU A 31 -4.10 -4.86 -5.22
C GLU A 31 -4.00 -4.16 -3.86
N ILE A 32 -2.91 -3.43 -3.61
CA ILE A 32 -2.78 -2.59 -2.41
C ILE A 32 -3.85 -1.50 -2.40
N VAL A 33 -4.07 -0.79 -3.52
CA VAL A 33 -5.11 0.24 -3.57
C VAL A 33 -6.50 -0.36 -3.38
N LYS A 34 -6.81 -1.51 -4.01
CA LYS A 34 -8.09 -2.20 -3.81
C LYS A 34 -8.30 -2.59 -2.34
N ALA A 35 -7.27 -3.12 -1.69
CA ALA A 35 -7.31 -3.48 -0.28
C ALA A 35 -7.54 -2.24 0.61
N LEU A 36 -6.84 -1.13 0.35
CA LEU A 36 -7.04 0.13 1.07
C LEU A 36 -8.45 0.72 0.87
N SER A 37 -9.02 0.60 -0.34
CA SER A 37 -10.42 0.97 -0.57
C SER A 37 -11.39 0.07 0.19
N LYS A 38 -11.11 -1.23 0.31
CA LYS A 38 -11.89 -2.15 1.15
C LYS A 38 -11.76 -1.81 2.65
N ASP A 39 -10.63 -1.25 3.07
CA ASP A 39 -10.40 -0.72 4.42
C ASP A 39 -11.08 0.64 4.68
N GLY A 40 -11.82 1.15 3.70
CA GLY A 40 -12.59 2.39 3.80
C GLY A 40 -11.82 3.65 3.41
N PHE A 41 -10.61 3.53 2.85
CA PHE A 41 -9.86 4.68 2.35
C PHE A 41 -10.23 4.97 0.90
N GLU A 42 -10.98 6.05 0.70
CA GLU A 42 -11.36 6.53 -0.62
C GLU A 42 -10.20 7.27 -1.29
N GLU A 43 -9.90 6.93 -2.54
CA GLU A 43 -8.80 7.56 -3.29
C GLU A 43 -9.02 9.06 -3.46
N CYS A 44 -8.06 9.84 -2.97
CA CYS A 44 -8.00 11.28 -3.18
C CYS A 44 -7.04 11.64 -4.31
N LYS A 45 -5.92 10.91 -4.41
CA LYS A 45 -4.84 11.22 -5.33
C LYS A 45 -4.10 9.96 -5.76
N ARG A 46 -3.72 9.90 -7.03
CA ARG A 46 -2.81 8.90 -7.57
C ARG A 46 -1.87 9.53 -8.59
N GLU A 47 -0.58 9.27 -8.45
CA GLU A 47 0.48 9.75 -9.33
C GLU A 47 1.33 8.57 -9.83
N MET A 48 1.77 8.66 -11.07
CA MET A 48 2.66 7.68 -11.70
C MET A 48 3.97 8.37 -12.10
N THR A 49 5.09 7.69 -11.92
CA THR A 49 6.42 8.16 -12.33
C THR A 49 7.07 7.11 -13.20
N THR A 50 7.79 7.54 -14.23
CA THR A 50 8.49 6.66 -15.18
C THR A 50 9.98 6.52 -14.88
N LYS A 51 10.54 7.36 -14.00
CA LYS A 51 11.95 7.34 -13.57
C LYS A 51 12.12 7.77 -12.09
N PRO A 52 12.37 6.82 -11.15
CA PRO A 52 12.20 5.38 -11.34
C PRO A 52 10.75 5.04 -11.67
N VAL A 53 10.50 3.90 -12.32
CA VAL A 53 9.12 3.47 -12.60
C VAL A 53 8.43 3.17 -11.28
N GLY A 54 7.30 3.83 -11.01
CA GLY A 54 6.62 3.74 -9.74
C GLY A 54 5.42 4.65 -9.65
N GLY A 55 5.01 4.97 -8.44
CA GLY A 55 3.89 5.86 -8.20
C GLY A 55 3.64 6.11 -6.73
N ALA A 56 2.66 6.98 -6.50
CA ALA A 56 2.16 7.32 -5.19
C ALA A 56 0.63 7.34 -5.22
N TRP A 57 0.03 7.01 -4.09
CA TRP A 57 -1.39 7.00 -3.88
C TRP A 57 -1.70 7.53 -2.49
N GLN A 58 -2.79 8.26 -2.36
CA GLN A 58 -3.31 8.71 -1.08
C GLN A 58 -4.84 8.57 -1.06
N GLY A 59 -5.37 8.12 0.07
CA GLY A 59 -6.80 8.06 0.32
C GLY A 59 -7.17 8.42 1.74
N VAL A 60 -8.45 8.71 1.95
CA VAL A 60 -8.99 9.18 3.23
C VAL A 60 -10.18 8.31 3.65
N GLU A 61 -10.23 7.97 4.94
CA GLU A 61 -11.46 7.46 5.55
C GLU A 61 -12.26 8.65 6.06
N THR A 62 -13.28 9.07 5.29
CA THR A 62 -14.05 10.30 5.55
C THR A 62 -14.73 10.34 6.92
N ARG A 63 -15.03 9.17 7.51
CA ARG A 63 -15.65 9.05 8.84
C ARG A 63 -14.71 9.45 9.99
N THR A 64 -13.43 9.14 9.88
CA THR A 64 -12.43 9.35 10.95
C THR A 64 -11.46 10.49 10.62
N GLY A 65 -11.33 10.84 9.34
CA GLY A 65 -10.29 11.73 8.84
C GLY A 65 -8.93 11.05 8.69
N SER A 66 -8.81 9.75 8.96
CA SER A 66 -7.55 9.03 8.80
C SER A 66 -7.11 9.00 7.34
N VAL A 67 -5.80 9.11 7.12
CA VAL A 67 -5.18 9.14 5.80
C VAL A 67 -4.31 7.91 5.60
N ALA A 68 -4.52 7.21 4.50
CA ALA A 68 -3.61 6.17 4.01
C ALA A 68 -2.78 6.71 2.86
N SER A 69 -1.48 6.45 2.90
CA SER A 69 -0.54 6.77 1.84
C SER A 69 0.19 5.50 1.40
N ALA A 70 0.32 5.31 0.10
CA ALA A 70 1.11 4.23 -0.48
C ALA A 70 2.06 4.79 -1.53
N ILE A 71 3.36 4.50 -1.42
CA ILE A 71 4.37 4.83 -2.43
C ILE A 71 5.00 3.52 -2.89
N TRP A 72 5.23 3.40 -4.19
CA TRP A 72 5.84 2.18 -4.72
C TRP A 72 6.87 2.44 -5.81
N VAL A 73 7.85 1.53 -5.86
CA VAL A 73 8.86 1.47 -6.91
C VAL A 73 8.76 0.10 -7.57
N ASN A 74 8.50 0.08 -8.88
CA ASN A 74 8.35 -1.14 -9.65
C ASN A 74 9.68 -1.89 -9.73
N ARG A 75 9.64 -3.22 -9.63
CA ARG A 75 10.82 -4.04 -9.87
C ARG A 75 10.88 -4.48 -11.34
N PRO A 76 12.07 -4.49 -11.98
CA PRO A 76 12.21 -4.73 -13.41
C PRO A 76 11.69 -6.08 -13.94
N ALA A 77 11.45 -7.07 -13.06
CA ALA A 77 11.23 -8.46 -13.46
C ALA A 77 9.90 -9.07 -12.97
N ARG A 78 9.02 -8.31 -12.31
CA ARG A 78 7.73 -8.82 -11.82
C ARG A 78 6.68 -7.70 -11.91
N ASP A 79 5.42 -8.06 -12.10
CA ASP A 79 4.26 -7.17 -11.91
C ASP A 79 4.05 -6.78 -10.42
N GLN A 80 5.14 -6.73 -9.66
CA GLN A 80 5.21 -6.43 -8.24
C GLN A 80 6.18 -5.28 -8.01
N ALA A 81 5.82 -4.42 -7.07
CA ALA A 81 6.65 -3.33 -6.60
C ALA A 81 7.20 -3.63 -5.20
N ILE A 82 8.10 -2.77 -4.73
CA ILE A 82 8.29 -2.54 -3.30
C ILE A 82 7.35 -1.39 -2.95
N VAL A 83 6.47 -1.61 -1.96
CA VAL A 83 5.40 -0.69 -1.57
C VAL A 83 5.60 -0.30 -0.11
N PHE A 84 5.59 0.99 0.14
CA PHE A 84 5.64 1.60 1.47
C PHE A 84 4.26 2.13 1.79
N ILE A 85 3.68 1.69 2.89
CA ILE A 85 2.33 2.06 3.31
C ILE A 85 2.44 2.78 4.64
N ALA A 86 1.75 3.90 4.78
CA ALA A 86 1.61 4.62 6.04
C ALA A 86 0.15 4.96 6.30
N ILE A 87 -0.29 4.78 7.55
CA ILE A 87 -1.60 5.22 8.03
C ILE A 87 -1.36 6.32 9.06
N ASP A 88 -1.90 7.51 8.81
CA ASP A 88 -1.71 8.68 9.67
C ASP A 88 -0.23 9.00 9.94
N GLY A 89 0.64 8.71 8.95
CA GLY A 89 2.08 8.90 9.02
C GLY A 89 2.85 7.72 9.64
N GLU A 90 2.17 6.76 10.25
CA GLU A 90 2.79 5.58 10.84
C GLU A 90 2.97 4.47 9.79
N ALA A 91 4.21 4.04 9.61
CA ALA A 91 4.56 3.00 8.63
C ALA A 91 3.94 1.65 9.03
N LEU A 92 3.21 1.04 8.09
CA LEU A 92 2.69 -0.30 8.24
C LEU A 92 3.80 -1.31 7.93
N LYS A 93 4.21 -2.08 8.94
CA LYS A 93 5.28 -3.09 8.85
C LYS A 93 4.72 -4.51 8.91
N GLY A 94 5.51 -5.49 8.49
CA GLY A 94 5.23 -6.90 8.75
C GLY A 94 5.26 -7.17 10.25
N ALA A 95 4.26 -7.90 10.76
CA ALA A 95 4.25 -8.38 12.13
C ALA A 95 5.26 -9.51 12.33
#